data_AF-A0A1A6XY42-F1
#
_entry.id   AF-A0A1A6XY42-F1
#
_cell.length_a   1.000
_cell.length_b   1.000
_cell.length_c   1.000
_cell.angle_alpha   90.00
_cell.angle_beta   90.00
_cell.angle_gamma   90.00
#
_symmetry.space_group_name_H-M   'P 1'
#
loop_
_entity.id
_entity.type
_entity.pdbx_description
1 polymer ?
#
loop_
_entity_poly.entity_id
_entity_poly.type
_entity_poly.pdbx_seq_one_letter_code
_entity_poly.pdbx_strand_id
1 'polypeptide(L)'
;MTWTGFAAMLLIAVSYGWRCAYSTLRPARHRPVTFLFGGLFFLLVALACSWMAATAISTGHAHLSHRHYGTLDAWRDTEPMLFWLCIAMEYLSGLFICSYAIALVALMDR
;
A
#
# COMPACT_ATOMS: atom_id res chain seq x y z
N MET A 1 6.59 -14.80 4.01
CA MET A 1 7.27 -13.53 3.65
C MET A 1 6.29 -12.39 3.33
N THR A 2 5.11 -12.66 2.76
CA THR A 2 4.07 -11.63 2.48
C THR A 2 3.63 -10.84 3.73
N TRP A 3 3.44 -11.54 4.84
CA TRP A 3 2.95 -10.97 6.11
C TRP A 3 3.88 -9.93 6.75
N THR A 4 5.20 -10.08 6.62
CA THR A 4 6.17 -9.17 7.23
C THR A 4 6.21 -7.82 6.53
N GLY A 5 6.10 -7.81 5.20
CA GLY A 5 6.02 -6.57 4.42
C GLY A 5 4.76 -5.77 4.73
N PHE A 6 3.61 -6.44 4.78
CA PHE A 6 2.34 -5.82 5.14
C PHE A 6 2.35 -5.30 6.58
N ALA A 7 2.86 -6.08 7.54
CA ALA A 7 2.97 -5.65 8.94
C ALA A 7 3.85 -4.41 9.11
N ALA A 8 4.97 -4.33 8.39
CA ALA A 8 5.84 -3.16 8.39
C ALA A 8 5.13 -1.91 7.83
N MET A 9 4.41 -2.06 6.71
CA MET A 9 3.61 -0.96 6.16
C MET A 9 2.57 -0.46 7.17
N LEU A 10 1.86 -1.40 7.80
CA LEU A 10 0.79 -1.08 8.75
C LEU A 10 1.33 -0.35 9.97
N LEU A 11 2.47 -0.77 10.52
CA LEU A 11 3.14 -0.08 11.63
C LEU A 11 3.54 1.37 11.28
N ILE A 12 4.15 1.57 10.11
CA ILE A 12 4.54 2.90 9.63
C ILE A 12 3.27 3.76 9.43
N ALA A 13 2.27 3.20 8.75
CA ALA A 13 1.03 3.89 8.44
C ALA A 13 0.23 4.25 9.71
N VAL A 14 0.24 3.42 10.76
CA VAL A 14 -0.37 3.74 12.06
C VAL A 14 0.38 4.90 12.72
N SER A 15 1.71 4.84 12.72
CA SER A 15 2.57 5.83 13.39
C SER A 15 2.43 7.24 12.78
N TYR A 16 2.33 7.34 11.45
CA TYR A 16 2.25 8.62 10.75
C TYR A 16 0.81 9.03 10.39
N GLY A 17 0.01 8.10 9.87
CA GLY A 17 -1.33 8.35 9.36
C GLY A 17 -2.32 8.80 10.43
N TRP A 18 -2.24 8.21 11.63
CA TRP A 18 -3.09 8.59 12.76
C TRP A 18 -2.89 10.06 13.17
N ARG A 19 -1.63 10.50 13.26
CA ARG A 19 -1.28 11.86 13.69
C ARG A 19 -1.66 12.92 12.64
N CYS A 20 -1.46 12.63 11.36
CA CYS A 20 -1.83 13.53 10.26
C CYS A 20 -3.33 13.59 10.01
N ALA A 21 -4.05 12.46 10.16
CA ALA A 21 -5.51 12.45 10.06
C ALA A 21 -6.15 13.32 11.16
N TYR A 22 -5.56 13.31 12.36
CA TYR A 22 -6.04 14.09 13.50
C TYR A 22 -5.98 15.62 13.25
N SER A 23 -4.96 16.12 12.53
CA SER A 23 -4.76 17.54 12.28
C SER A 23 -5.49 18.09 11.06
N THR A 24 -5.65 17.28 10.01
CA THR A 24 -5.95 17.80 8.67
C THR A 24 -7.38 17.51 8.19
N LEU A 25 -8.00 16.43 8.68
CA LEU A 25 -9.30 15.99 8.19
C LEU A 25 -10.39 16.35 9.20
N ARG A 26 -11.30 17.27 8.83
CA ARG A 26 -12.55 17.53 9.57
C ARG A 26 -13.55 16.43 9.22
N PRO A 27 -13.97 15.57 10.16
CA PRO A 27 -14.86 14.46 9.86
C PRO A 27 -16.28 14.94 9.57
N ALA A 28 -16.93 14.31 8.59
CA ALA A 28 -18.36 14.46 8.36
C ALA A 28 -19.09 13.47 9.29
N ARG A 29 -19.72 14.00 10.35
CA ARG A 29 -20.35 13.29 11.47
C ARG A 29 -21.51 12.34 11.10
N HIS A 30 -21.78 12.10 9.81
CA HIS A 30 -23.08 11.57 9.36
C HIS A 30 -23.04 10.17 8.76
N ARG A 31 -21.86 9.55 8.52
CA ARG A 31 -21.76 8.23 7.88
C ARG A 31 -20.55 7.39 8.34
N PRO A 32 -20.50 6.92 9.60
CA PRO A 32 -19.36 6.15 10.13
C PRO A 32 -19.09 4.85 9.35
N VAL A 33 -20.16 4.21 8.85
CA VAL A 33 -20.08 2.95 8.09
C VAL A 33 -19.30 3.11 6.78
N THR A 34 -19.49 4.21 6.04
CA THR A 34 -18.75 4.44 4.78
C THR A 34 -17.25 4.64 5.00
N PHE A 35 -16.85 5.21 6.14
CA PHE A 35 -15.43 5.37 6.50
C PHE A 35 -14.79 4.03 6.86
N LEU A 36 -15.53 3.17 7.58
CA LEU A 36 -15.05 1.83 7.94
C LEU A 36 -14.90 0.92 6.71
N PHE A 37 -15.90 0.89 5.82
CA PHE A 37 -15.80 0.12 4.58
C PHE A 37 -14.74 0.68 3.62
N GLY A 38 -14.60 2.01 3.54
CA GLY A 38 -13.53 2.63 2.77
C GLY A 38 -12.14 2.25 3.29
N GLY A 39 -11.93 2.36 4.61
CA GLY A 39 -10.68 1.94 5.25
C GLY A 39 -10.37 0.45 5.05
N LEU A 40 -11.38 -0.42 5.21
CA LEU A 40 -11.23 -1.86 4.98
C LEU A 40 -10.85 -2.17 3.52
N PHE A 41 -11.49 -1.51 2.56
CA PHE A 41 -11.16 -1.66 1.14
C PHE A 41 -9.71 -1.26 0.87
N PHE A 42 -9.26 -0.12 1.38
CA PHE A 42 -7.86 0.30 1.20
C PHE A 42 -6.86 -0.64 1.89
N LEU A 43 -7.20 -1.23 3.04
CA LEU A 43 -6.37 -2.27 3.67
C LEU A 43 -6.24 -3.52 2.80
N LEU A 44 -7.33 -3.95 2.15
CA LEU A 44 -7.30 -5.09 1.22
C LEU A 44 -6.42 -4.79 0.00
N VAL A 45 -6.48 -3.56 -0.53
CA VAL A 45 -5.61 -3.14 -1.64
C VAL A 45 -4.14 -3.08 -1.21
N ALA A 46 -3.83 -2.56 -0.02
CA ALA A 46 -2.47 -2.57 0.52
C ALA A 46 -1.94 -3.99 0.74
N LEU A 47 -2.79 -4.91 1.18
CA LEU A 47 -2.46 -6.34 1.29
C LEU A 47 -2.16 -6.94 -0.09
N ALA A 48 -2.95 -6.61 -1.12
CA ALA A 48 -2.70 -7.04 -2.49
C ALA A 48 -1.35 -6.54 -3.03
N CYS A 49 -1.00 -5.26 -2.80
CA CYS A 49 0.31 -4.72 -3.18
C CYS A 49 1.47 -5.44 -2.47
N SER A 50 1.35 -5.67 -1.15
CA SER A 50 2.37 -6.43 -0.41
C SER A 50 2.46 -7.90 -0.88
N TRP A 51 1.34 -8.47 -1.33
CA TRP A 51 1.32 -9.81 -1.90
C TRP A 51 2.03 -9.84 -3.26
N MET A 52 1.73 -8.89 -4.15
CA MET A 52 2.37 -8.77 -5.45
C MET A 52 3.89 -8.62 -5.32
N ALA A 53 4.36 -7.72 -4.45
CA ALA A 53 5.78 -7.55 -4.19
C ALA A 53 6.45 -8.82 -3.67
N ALA A 54 5.82 -9.52 -2.72
CA ALA A 54 6.34 -10.77 -2.19
C ALA A 54 6.36 -11.91 -3.22
N THR A 55 5.37 -11.96 -4.11
CA THR A 55 5.38 -12.92 -5.23
C THR A 55 6.50 -12.61 -6.21
N ALA A 56 6.73 -11.35 -6.58
CA ALA A 56 7.83 -10.93 -7.44
C ALA A 56 9.21 -11.25 -6.82
N ILE A 57 9.35 -11.08 -5.50
CA ILE A 57 10.56 -11.46 -4.75
C ILE A 57 10.80 -12.97 -4.80
N SER A 58 9.73 -13.78 -4.73
CA SER A 58 9.82 -15.24 -4.76
C SER A 58 10.09 -15.79 -6.16
N THR A 59 9.52 -15.19 -7.20
CA THR A 59 9.70 -15.61 -8.59
C THR A 59 10.99 -15.04 -9.20
N GLY A 60 11.56 -13.99 -8.62
CA GLY A 60 12.73 -13.29 -9.16
C GLY A 60 12.42 -12.46 -10.41
N HIS A 61 11.14 -12.28 -10.71
CA HIS A 61 10.65 -11.63 -11.92
C HIS A 61 9.56 -10.61 -11.59
N ALA A 62 9.73 -9.37 -12.04
CA ALA A 62 8.72 -8.33 -11.97
C ALA A 62 8.27 -7.95 -13.39
N HIS A 63 6.99 -8.21 -13.70
CA HIS A 63 6.37 -7.86 -14.98
C HIS A 63 5.35 -6.74 -14.75
N LEU A 64 5.57 -5.59 -15.38
CA LEU A 64 4.65 -4.45 -15.36
C LEU A 64 4.27 -4.11 -16.80
N SER A 65 3.06 -4.47 -17.21
CA SER A 65 2.56 -4.13 -18.54
C SER A 65 1.68 -2.88 -18.48
N HIS A 66 2.06 -1.83 -19.19
CA HIS A 66 1.27 -0.62 -19.32
C HIS A 66 0.94 -0.33 -20.78
N ARG A 67 -0.36 -0.13 -21.07
CA ARG A 67 -0.87 0.04 -22.44
C ARG A 67 -0.21 1.17 -23.23
N HIS A 68 0.19 2.25 -22.56
CA HIS A 68 0.82 3.42 -23.21
C HIS A 68 2.34 3.52 -23.01
N TYR A 69 2.91 2.81 -22.03
CA TYR A 69 4.33 2.95 -21.68
C TYR A 69 5.13 1.68 -21.98
N GLY A 70 4.49 0.65 -22.55
CA GLY A 70 5.13 -0.61 -22.88
C GLY A 70 5.15 -1.60 -21.72
N THR A 71 5.91 -2.67 -21.89
CA THR A 71 6.13 -3.71 -20.88
C THR A 71 7.48 -3.49 -20.21
N LEU A 72 7.48 -3.47 -18.88
CA LEU A 72 8.68 -3.39 -18.04
C LEU A 72 8.89 -4.78 -17.44
N ASP A 73 9.93 -5.45 -17.93
CA ASP A 73 10.33 -6.80 -17.50
C ASP A 73 11.66 -6.72 -16.77
N ALA A 74 11.61 -6.74 -15.44
CA ALA A 74 12.80 -6.68 -14.62
C ALA A 74 13.09 -8.05 -14.00
N TRP A 75 14.27 -8.60 -14.33
CA TRP A 75 14.79 -9.84 -13.77
C TRP A 75 15.79 -9.53 -12.67
N ARG A 76 15.71 -10.25 -11.54
CA ARG A 76 16.64 -10.04 -10.42
C ARG A 76 18.11 -10.22 -10.83
N ASP A 77 18.40 -11.18 -11.69
CA ASP A 77 19.77 -11.59 -12.01
C ASP A 77 20.41 -10.73 -13.12
N THR A 78 19.60 -10.18 -14.03
CA THR A 78 20.07 -9.37 -15.16
C THR A 78 20.06 -7.89 -14.83
N GLU A 79 18.99 -7.40 -14.19
CA GLU A 79 18.74 -5.98 -13.93
C GLU A 79 18.32 -5.75 -12.47
N PRO A 80 19.21 -6.03 -11.50
CA PRO A 80 18.85 -6.03 -10.08
C PRO A 80 18.35 -4.68 -9.61
N MET A 81 18.91 -3.58 -10.11
CA MET A 81 18.53 -2.23 -9.70
C MET A 81 17.09 -1.90 -10.10
N LEU A 82 16.69 -2.20 -11.34
CA LEU A 82 15.33 -2.00 -11.84
C LEU A 82 14.33 -2.91 -11.11
N PHE A 83 14.71 -4.17 -10.88
CA PHE A 83 13.89 -5.13 -10.13
C PHE A 83 13.57 -4.64 -8.71
N TRP A 84 14.58 -4.21 -7.95
CA TRP A 84 14.38 -3.68 -6.60
C TRP A 84 13.65 -2.34 -6.59
N LEU A 85 13.83 -1.49 -7.61
CA LEU A 85 13.09 -0.25 -7.75
C LEU A 85 11.59 -0.51 -7.96
N CYS A 86 11.22 -1.46 -8.83
CA CYS A 86 9.82 -1.88 -9.01
C CYS A 86 9.21 -2.36 -7.69
N ILE A 87 9.92 -3.21 -6.95
CA ILE A 87 9.49 -3.68 -5.64
C ILE A 87 9.31 -2.52 -4.66
N ALA A 88 10.28 -1.60 -4.59
CA ALA A 88 10.21 -0.45 -3.70
C ALA A 88 9.01 0.45 -4.02
N MET A 89 8.73 0.69 -5.30
CA MET A 89 7.56 1.46 -5.74
C MET A 89 6.25 0.77 -5.37
N GLU A 90 6.17 -0.55 -5.50
CA GLU A 90 5.02 -1.35 -5.06
C GLU A 90 4.78 -1.20 -3.54
N TYR A 91 5.86 -1.27 -2.76
CA TYR A 91 5.81 -1.10 -1.30
C TYR A 91 5.40 0.32 -0.90
N LEU A 92 5.93 1.35 -1.57
CA LEU A 92 5.56 2.75 -1.34
C LEU A 92 4.08 2.99 -1.66
N SER A 93 3.59 2.41 -2.75
CA SER A 93 2.17 2.50 -3.15
C SER A 93 1.27 1.86 -2.10
N GLY A 94 1.61 0.65 -1.66
CA GLY A 94 0.89 -0.05 -0.58
C GLY A 94 0.92 0.74 0.73
N LEU A 95 2.06 1.32 1.10
CA LEU A 95 2.20 2.15 2.30
C LEU A 95 1.32 3.41 2.24
N PHE A 96 1.30 4.09 1.09
CA PHE A 96 0.46 5.26 0.87
C PHE A 96 -1.01 4.90 1.07
N ILE A 97 -1.47 3.83 0.41
CA ILE A 97 -2.85 3.34 0.52
C ILE A 97 -3.19 2.94 1.96
N CYS A 98 -2.29 2.23 2.65
CA CYS A 98 -2.47 1.84 4.05
C CYS A 98 -2.60 3.07 4.97
N SER A 99 -1.85 4.14 4.69
CA SER A 99 -1.93 5.39 5.44
C SER A 99 -3.29 6.07 5.28
N TYR A 100 -3.87 6.06 4.07
CA TYR A 100 -5.24 6.52 3.83
C TYR A 100 -6.27 5.65 4.53
N ALA A 101 -6.09 4.34 4.54
CA ALA A 101 -6.99 3.41 5.23
C ALA A 101 -7.09 3.76 6.72
N ILE A 102 -5.95 3.96 7.37
CA ILE A 102 -5.88 4.30 8.80
C ILE A 102 -6.45 5.69 9.06
N ALA A 103 -6.18 6.66 8.19
CA ALA A 103 -6.77 7.98 8.29
C ALA A 103 -8.31 7.95 8.22
N LEU A 104 -8.88 7.13 7.32
CA LEU A 104 -10.33 6.95 7.20
C LEU A 104 -10.93 6.28 8.44
N VAL A 105 -10.28 5.24 8.96
CA VAL A 105 -10.73 4.57 10.19
C VAL A 105 -10.64 5.51 11.40
N ALA A 106 -9.56 6.28 11.54
CA ALA A 106 -9.38 7.25 12.62
C ALA A 106 -10.45 8.36 12.62
N LEU A 107 -10.99 8.70 11.45
CA LEU A 107 -12.07 9.69 11.32
C LEU A 107 -13.45 9.15 11.72
N MET A 108 -13.60 7.83 11.92
CA MET A 108 -14.86 7.23 12.37
C MET A 108 -15.17 7.55 13.84
N ASP A 109 -14.13 7.68 14.69
CA ASP A 109 -14.25 7.82 16.15
C ASP A 109 -14.41 9.29 16.62
N ARG A 110 -14.67 10.23 15.69
CA ARG A 110 -14.90 11.66 15.96
C ARG A 110 -16.29 12.09 15.50
#